data_AF-A0A3E2H714-F1
#
_entry.id   AF-A0A3E2H714-F1
#
_cell.length_a   1.000
_cell.length_b   1.000
_cell.length_c   1.000
_cell.angle_alpha   90.00
_cell.angle_beta   90.00
_cell.angle_gamma   90.00
#
_symmetry.space_group_name_H-M   'P 1'
#
loop_
_entity.id
_entity.type
_entity.pdbx_description
1 polymer ?
#
loop_
_entity_poly.entity_id
_entity_poly.type
_entity_poly.pdbx_seq_one_letter_code
_entity_poly.pdbx_strand_id
1 'polypeptide(L)'
;MKILESQSAVLTNYEVYTHLFNQKAKHDRKGQKRRRPGNLETIVKELLDYFHEAPSPLASKPFSYNEQTIYILLDRLRPYELAKAEILMIMNLRPTRPESLSTVIQDFEERFPDEQTQIDIANIVQDVLGAPDGAAERQAMTDNAKARKEQSEFDV
;
A
#
# COMPACT_ATOMS: atom_id res chain seq x y z
N MET A 1 -15.63 9.57 26.77
CA MET A 1 -14.74 8.59 26.14
C MET A 1 -13.35 8.78 26.74
N LYS A 2 -12.63 7.71 27.13
CA LYS A 2 -11.25 7.79 27.62
C LYS A 2 -10.40 6.83 26.78
N ILE A 3 -9.20 7.26 26.41
CA ILE A 3 -8.23 6.45 25.65
C ILE A 3 -7.45 5.61 26.67
N LEU A 4 -7.44 4.29 26.49
CA LEU A 4 -6.67 3.36 27.32
C LEU A 4 -5.24 3.22 26.80
N GLU A 5 -5.13 2.98 25.49
CA GLU A 5 -3.87 2.83 24.78
C GLU A 5 -3.94 3.67 23.50
N SER A 6 -2.91 4.49 23.26
CA SER A 6 -2.84 5.34 22.06
C SER A 6 -2.48 4.56 20.80
N GLN A 7 -1.63 3.53 20.91
CA GLN A 7 -1.17 2.71 19.80
C GLN A 7 -1.19 1.23 20.19
N SER A 8 -2.27 0.55 19.83
CA SER A 8 -2.43 -0.89 20.09
C SER A 8 -1.80 -1.76 18.99
N ALA A 9 -1.83 -1.29 17.74
CA ALA A 9 -1.34 -2.03 16.59
C ALA A 9 -0.85 -1.11 15.48
N VAL A 10 -0.03 -1.68 14.60
CA VAL A 10 0.40 -1.07 13.35
C VAL A 10 -0.20 -1.91 12.24
N LEU A 11 -0.89 -1.27 11.30
CA LEU A 11 -1.62 -1.91 10.22
C LEU A 11 -1.03 -1.51 8.86
N THR A 12 -0.92 -2.46 7.96
CA THR A 12 -0.52 -2.23 6.57
C THR A 12 -1.66 -1.57 5.78
N ASN A 13 -1.32 -0.86 4.70
CA ASN A 13 -2.29 -0.32 3.76
C ASN A 13 -3.19 -1.43 3.20
N TYR A 14 -2.64 -2.62 2.97
CA TYR A 14 -3.39 -3.78 2.50
C TYR A 14 -4.47 -4.25 3.50
N GLU A 15 -4.14 -4.34 4.80
CA GLU A 15 -5.11 -4.73 5.84
C GLU A 15 -6.23 -3.70 5.97
N VAL A 16 -5.88 -2.41 5.94
CA VAL A 16 -6.86 -1.31 6.00
C VAL A 16 -7.75 -1.36 4.76
N TYR A 17 -7.17 -1.47 3.56
CA TYR A 17 -7.91 -1.60 2.31
C TYR A 17 -8.89 -2.79 2.34
N THR A 18 -8.42 -3.97 2.73
CA THR A 18 -9.23 -5.19 2.83
C THR A 18 -10.35 -5.03 3.85
N HIS A 19 -10.08 -4.39 5.00
CA HIS A 19 -11.09 -4.09 6.01
C HIS A 19 -12.19 -3.19 5.46
N LEU A 20 -11.82 -2.07 4.84
CA LEU A 20 -12.76 -1.08 4.29
C LEU A 20 -13.60 -1.69 3.15
N PHE A 21 -12.96 -2.45 2.26
CA PHE A 21 -13.63 -3.14 1.16
C PHE A 21 -14.67 -4.13 1.67
N ASN A 22 -14.29 -4.98 2.64
CA ASN A 22 -15.20 -5.93 3.27
C ASN A 22 -16.33 -5.25 4.04
N GLN A 23 -16.05 -4.13 4.71
CA GLN A 23 -17.05 -3.36 5.43
C GLN A 23 -18.09 -2.77 4.48
N LYS A 24 -17.66 -2.23 3.33
CA LYS A 24 -18.53 -1.74 2.25
C LYS A 24 -19.43 -2.87 1.71
N ALA A 25 -18.84 -3.99 1.30
CA ALA A 25 -19.58 -5.16 0.80
C ALA A 25 -20.60 -5.74 1.79
N LYS A 26 -20.25 -5.80 3.09
CA LYS A 26 -21.18 -6.24 4.15
C LYS A 26 -22.39 -5.32 4.31
N HIS A 27 -22.21 -4.02 4.06
CA HIS A 27 -23.30 -3.04 4.18
C HIS A 27 -24.23 -3.09 2.97
N ASP A 28 -23.66 -3.22 1.77
CA ASP A 28 -24.42 -3.39 0.53
C ASP A 28 -25.33 -4.64 0.59
N ARG A 29 -24.81 -5.75 1.13
CA ARG A 29 -25.57 -7.00 1.32
C ARG A 29 -26.68 -6.92 2.37
N LYS A 30 -26.54 -6.05 3.38
CA LYS A 30 -27.47 -5.99 4.53
C LYS A 30 -28.68 -5.10 4.33
N GLY A 31 -28.86 -4.50 3.15
CA GLY A 31 -30.09 -3.80 2.78
C GLY A 31 -30.56 -2.78 3.84
N GLN A 32 -29.90 -1.63 3.90
CA GLN A 32 -30.45 -0.35 4.40
C GLN A 32 -31.20 -0.29 5.76
N LYS A 33 -30.92 -1.12 6.78
CA LYS A 33 -31.56 -0.85 8.09
C LYS A 33 -30.93 0.31 8.89
N ARG A 34 -29.70 0.74 8.58
CA ARG A 34 -29.09 1.95 9.15
C ARG A 34 -28.18 2.64 8.14
N ARG A 35 -28.56 3.87 7.76
CA ARG A 35 -27.75 4.77 6.93
C ARG A 35 -26.45 5.08 7.67
N ARG A 36 -25.30 4.95 6.99
CA ARG A 36 -24.01 5.33 7.60
C ARG A 36 -24.03 6.82 7.92
N PRO A 37 -23.33 7.28 8.96
CA PRO A 37 -23.05 8.69 9.12
C PRO A 37 -22.35 9.19 7.85
N GLY A 38 -22.79 10.32 7.28
CA GLY A 38 -22.26 10.83 6.02
C GLY A 38 -20.74 11.01 6.05
N ASN A 39 -20.20 11.49 7.17
CA ASN A 39 -18.76 11.67 7.36
C ASN A 39 -17.97 10.36 7.21
N LEU A 40 -18.51 9.23 7.68
CA LEU A 40 -17.87 7.92 7.53
C LEU A 40 -17.88 7.48 6.07
N GLU A 41 -18.96 7.74 5.35
CA GLU A 41 -19.07 7.38 3.93
C GLU A 41 -18.06 8.16 3.09
N THR A 42 -17.89 9.45 3.36
CA THR A 42 -16.87 10.30 2.74
C THR A 42 -15.46 9.77 2.98
N ILE A 43 -15.08 9.54 4.24
CA ILE A 43 -13.73 9.05 4.58
C ILE A 43 -13.44 7.69 3.95
N VAL A 44 -14.42 6.77 3.97
CA VAL A 44 -14.25 5.44 3.37
C VAL A 44 -14.06 5.55 1.86
N LYS A 45 -14.79 6.45 1.20
CA LYS A 45 -14.66 6.68 -0.24
C LYS A 45 -13.28 7.26 -0.57
N GLU A 46 -12.89 8.34 0.09
CA GLU A 46 -11.60 9.02 -0.13
C GLU A 46 -10.40 8.10 0.12
N LEU A 47 -10.45 7.25 1.16
CA LEU A 47 -9.39 6.28 1.43
C LEU A 47 -9.30 5.18 0.36
N LEU A 48 -10.45 4.69 -0.13
CA LEU A 48 -10.44 3.70 -1.22
C LEU A 48 -9.92 4.33 -2.52
N ASP A 49 -10.31 5.57 -2.79
CA ASP A 49 -9.83 6.33 -3.95
C ASP A 49 -8.31 6.53 -3.85
N TYR A 50 -7.79 6.90 -2.67
CA TYR A 50 -6.34 6.99 -2.40
C TYR A 50 -5.60 5.68 -2.67
N PHE A 51 -6.14 4.54 -2.22
CA PHE A 51 -5.50 3.23 -2.46
C PHE A 51 -5.53 2.81 -3.94
N HIS A 52 -6.50 3.29 -4.71
CA HIS A 52 -6.63 3.02 -6.15
C HIS A 52 -5.91 4.04 -7.04
N GLU A 53 -5.32 5.08 -6.46
CA GLU A 53 -4.58 6.09 -7.20
C GLU A 53 -3.14 5.64 -7.50
N ALA A 54 -2.68 5.77 -8.74
CA ALA A 54 -1.27 5.55 -9.07
C ALA A 54 -0.39 6.62 -8.35
N PRO A 55 0.75 6.24 -7.73
CA PRO A 55 1.51 5.00 -7.90
C PRO A 55 1.29 3.96 -6.77
N SER A 56 0.12 3.95 -6.11
CA SER A 56 -0.17 2.99 -5.03
C SER A 56 0.00 1.53 -5.50
N PRO A 57 0.70 0.66 -4.74
CA PRO A 57 0.81 -0.75 -5.10
C PRO A 57 -0.53 -1.49 -5.19
N LEU A 58 -1.55 -0.99 -4.47
CA LEU A 58 -2.90 -1.56 -4.47
C LEU A 58 -3.71 -1.17 -5.72
N ALA A 59 -3.24 -0.20 -6.49
CA ALA A 59 -3.84 0.20 -7.77
C ALA A 59 -3.37 -0.67 -8.95
N SER A 60 -2.29 -1.45 -8.77
CA SER A 60 -1.73 -2.27 -9.84
C SER A 60 -2.70 -3.36 -10.32
N LYS A 61 -2.71 -3.59 -11.63
CA LYS A 61 -3.49 -4.64 -12.29
C LYS A 61 -2.53 -5.57 -13.07
N PRO A 62 -2.55 -6.89 -12.84
CA PRO A 62 -3.38 -7.62 -11.87
C PRO A 62 -3.03 -7.30 -10.42
N PHE A 63 -4.00 -7.45 -9.52
CA PHE A 63 -3.81 -7.23 -8.09
C PHE A 63 -2.92 -8.32 -7.51
N SER A 64 -1.71 -7.96 -7.08
CA SER A 64 -0.68 -8.91 -6.66
C SER A 64 -0.77 -9.35 -5.18
N TYR A 65 -1.58 -8.65 -4.38
CA TYR A 65 -1.65 -8.86 -2.93
C TYR A 65 -2.74 -9.88 -2.57
N ASN A 66 -2.46 -10.73 -1.59
CA ASN A 66 -3.39 -11.69 -1.02
C ASN A 66 -3.15 -11.84 0.50
N GLU A 67 -4.00 -12.62 1.17
CA GLU A 67 -3.93 -12.82 2.62
C GLU A 67 -2.61 -13.46 3.08
N GLN A 68 -1.92 -14.20 2.21
CA GLN A 68 -0.64 -14.86 2.49
C GLN A 68 0.56 -13.96 2.20
N THR A 69 0.39 -12.86 1.45
CA THR A 69 1.48 -11.96 1.03
C THR A 69 2.31 -11.48 2.22
N ILE A 70 1.66 -11.08 3.32
CA ILE A 70 2.34 -10.61 4.54
C ILE A 70 3.20 -11.74 5.14
N TYR A 71 2.64 -12.95 5.25
CA TYR A 71 3.34 -14.09 5.81
C TYR A 71 4.57 -14.48 4.98
N ILE A 72 4.39 -14.57 3.66
CA ILE A 72 5.47 -14.92 2.72
C ILE A 72 6.57 -13.87 2.74
N LEU A 73 6.21 -12.57 2.76
CA LEU A 73 7.21 -11.50 2.80
C LEU A 73 8.00 -11.54 4.11
N LEU A 74 7.33 -11.69 5.25
CA LEU A 74 7.98 -11.78 6.55
C LEU A 74 8.92 -12.98 6.66
N ASP A 75 8.54 -14.12 6.09
CA ASP A 75 9.38 -15.31 6.11
C ASP A 75 10.63 -15.15 5.23
N ARG A 76 10.46 -14.62 4.00
CA ARG A 76 11.57 -14.38 3.08
C ARG A 76 12.52 -13.27 3.51
N LEU A 77 12.02 -12.22 4.18
CA LEU A 77 12.85 -11.11 4.66
C LEU A 77 13.47 -11.35 6.04
N ARG A 78 13.09 -12.44 6.73
CA ARG A 78 13.62 -12.78 8.06
C ARG A 78 15.15 -12.79 8.15
N PRO A 79 15.91 -13.30 7.16
CA PRO A 79 17.36 -13.37 7.24
C PRO A 79 18.07 -12.01 7.28
N TYR A 80 17.41 -10.94 6.83
CA TYR A 80 18.01 -9.59 6.70
C TYR A 80 17.78 -8.71 7.94
N GLU A 81 17.13 -9.24 8.99
CA GLU A 81 16.91 -8.55 10.27
C GLU A 81 16.34 -7.12 10.11
N LEU A 82 15.39 -6.95 9.18
CA LEU A 82 14.72 -5.68 8.94
C LEU A 82 13.79 -5.32 10.11
N ALA A 83 13.77 -4.04 10.48
CA ALA A 83 12.87 -3.56 11.52
C ALA A 83 11.40 -3.65 11.08
N LYS A 84 10.49 -3.81 12.04
CA LYS A 84 9.05 -3.89 11.75
C LYS A 84 8.53 -2.68 10.95
N ALA A 85 9.06 -1.49 11.23
CA ALA A 85 8.72 -0.27 10.50
C ALA A 85 9.22 -0.31 9.05
N GLU A 86 10.42 -0.84 8.79
CA GLU A 86 10.96 -0.99 7.44
C GLU A 86 10.12 -1.96 6.62
N ILE A 87 9.76 -3.11 7.20
CA ILE A 87 8.88 -4.10 6.55
C ILE A 87 7.50 -3.50 6.25
N LEU A 88 6.93 -2.72 7.17
CA LEU A 88 5.68 -2.01 6.95
C LEU A 88 5.77 -1.06 5.76
N MET A 89 6.87 -0.30 5.66
CA MET A 89 7.10 0.62 4.55
C MET A 89 7.32 -0.11 3.23
N ILE A 90 8.05 -1.23 3.23
CA ILE A 90 8.21 -2.09 2.06
C ILE A 90 6.85 -2.59 1.57
N MET A 91 5.98 -3.07 2.47
CA MET A 91 4.62 -3.51 2.13
C MET A 91 3.76 -2.39 1.55
N ASN A 92 3.91 -1.17 2.07
CA ASN A 92 3.06 -0.04 1.68
C ASN A 92 3.52 0.65 0.38
N LEU A 93 4.83 0.69 0.13
CA LEU A 93 5.42 1.43 -0.99
C LEU A 93 5.89 0.52 -2.14
N ARG A 94 6.10 -0.78 -1.89
CA ARG A 94 6.63 -1.75 -2.86
C ARG A 94 7.90 -1.26 -3.59
N PRO A 95 9.01 -0.98 -2.86
CA PRO A 95 10.27 -0.63 -3.48
C PRO A 95 10.87 -1.84 -4.20
N THR A 96 10.91 -1.81 -5.53
CA THR A 96 11.42 -2.93 -6.36
C THR A 96 12.83 -2.74 -6.86
N ARG A 97 13.50 -1.65 -6.46
CA ARG A 97 14.89 -1.37 -6.83
C ARG A 97 15.73 -1.04 -5.61
N PRO A 98 17.04 -1.36 -5.61
CA PRO A 98 17.94 -1.04 -4.49
C PRO A 98 17.93 0.45 -4.11
N GLU A 99 17.85 1.36 -5.09
CA GLU A 99 17.83 2.80 -4.82
C GLU A 99 16.53 3.21 -4.12
N SER A 100 15.42 2.54 -4.43
CA SER A 100 14.15 2.74 -3.74
C SER A 100 14.19 2.16 -2.33
N LEU A 101 14.85 1.01 -2.13
CA LEU A 101 15.04 0.41 -0.80
C LEU A 101 15.90 1.29 0.11
N SER A 102 16.92 1.97 -0.42
CA SER A 102 17.74 2.91 0.33
C SER A 102 16.95 4.10 0.90
N THR A 103 15.81 4.45 0.30
CA THR A 103 14.90 5.47 0.85
C THR A 103 13.98 4.95 1.96
N VAL A 104 13.87 3.62 2.12
CA VAL A 104 12.97 2.95 3.07
C VAL A 104 13.74 2.36 4.26
N ILE A 105 14.91 1.78 4.01
CA ILE A 105 15.76 1.13 5.00
C ILE A 105 16.84 2.12 5.43
N GLN A 106 16.99 2.33 6.73
CA GLN A 106 18.01 3.26 7.23
C GLN A 106 19.41 2.64 7.09
N ASP A 107 20.38 3.47 6.70
CA ASP A 107 21.79 3.12 6.54
C ASP A 107 21.98 1.85 5.68
N PHE A 108 21.18 1.74 4.61
CA PHE A 108 21.05 0.52 3.80
C PHE A 108 22.39 0.01 3.25
N GLU A 109 23.21 0.92 2.70
CA GLU A 109 24.53 0.60 2.14
C GLU A 109 25.54 0.16 3.21
N GLU A 110 25.44 0.72 4.42
CA GLU A 110 26.32 0.35 5.54
C GLU A 110 25.93 -1.01 6.14
N ARG A 111 24.62 -1.29 6.23
CA ARG A 111 24.09 -2.57 6.73
C ARG A 111 24.30 -3.72 5.75
N PHE A 112 24.17 -3.44 4.44
CA PHE A 112 24.30 -4.41 3.37
C PHE A 112 25.33 -3.91 2.34
N PRO A 113 26.63 -3.99 2.65
CA PRO A 113 27.68 -3.48 1.76
C PRO A 113 27.82 -4.30 0.47
N ASP A 114 27.33 -5.53 0.48
CA ASP A 114 27.30 -6.41 -0.69
C ASP A 114 26.11 -6.04 -1.61
N GLU A 115 26.42 -5.60 -2.83
CA GLU A 115 25.42 -5.20 -3.82
C GLU A 115 24.50 -6.37 -4.20
N GLN A 116 25.00 -7.61 -4.21
CA GLN A 116 24.19 -8.79 -4.51
C GLN A 116 23.08 -8.97 -3.46
N THR A 117 23.42 -8.82 -2.18
CA THR A 117 22.44 -8.85 -1.08
C THR A 117 21.35 -7.79 -1.25
N GLN A 118 21.72 -6.57 -1.67
CA GLN A 118 20.75 -5.50 -1.91
C GLN A 118 19.79 -5.84 -3.06
N ILE A 119 20.33 -6.40 -4.15
CA ILE A 119 19.56 -6.89 -5.29
C ILE A 119 18.64 -8.05 -4.88
N ASP A 120 19.10 -8.96 -4.03
CA ASP A 120 18.31 -10.09 -3.55
C ASP A 120 17.11 -9.63 -2.71
N ILE A 121 17.27 -8.62 -1.86
CA ILE A 121 16.15 -8.02 -1.13
C ILE A 121 15.14 -7.40 -2.11
N ALA A 122 15.61 -6.64 -3.10
CA ALA A 122 14.75 -6.04 -4.13
C ALA A 122 13.98 -7.10 -4.92
N ASN A 123 14.65 -8.20 -5.29
CA ASN A 123 14.05 -9.34 -5.99
C ASN A 123 12.98 -10.02 -5.14
N ILE A 124 13.21 -10.22 -3.83
CA ILE A 124 12.19 -10.77 -2.93
C ILE A 124 10.94 -9.89 -2.91
N VAL A 125 11.12 -8.56 -2.83
CA VAL A 125 10.00 -7.62 -2.85
C VAL A 125 9.24 -7.72 -4.18
N GLN A 126 9.94 -7.76 -5.30
CA GLN A 126 9.35 -7.89 -6.62
C GLN A 126 8.60 -9.22 -6.81
N ASP A 127 9.16 -10.33 -6.32
CA ASP A 127 8.56 -11.66 -6.43
C ASP A 127 7.28 -11.79 -5.61
N VAL A 128 7.27 -11.23 -4.38
CA VAL A 128 6.16 -11.39 -3.45
C VAL A 128 5.07 -10.34 -3.67
N LEU A 129 5.46 -9.09 -3.92
CA LEU A 129 4.53 -7.96 -4.08
C LEU A 129 4.21 -7.64 -5.55
N GLY A 130 4.85 -8.34 -6.48
CA GLY A 130 4.70 -8.15 -7.92
C GLY A 130 5.58 -7.03 -8.48
N ALA A 131 5.91 -7.13 -9.77
CA ALA A 131 6.61 -6.06 -10.48
C ALA A 131 5.65 -4.92 -10.82
N PRO A 132 6.00 -3.65 -10.55
CA PRO A 132 5.27 -2.51 -11.08
C PRO A 132 5.40 -2.53 -12.60
N ASP A 133 4.27 -2.57 -13.32
CA ASP A 133 4.28 -2.26 -14.75
C ASP A 133 4.55 -0.76 -14.88
N GLY A 134 5.82 -0.41 -14.97
CA GLY A 134 6.25 0.99 -14.99
C GLY A 134 5.70 1.78 -16.18
N ALA A 135 5.19 1.13 -17.24
CA ALA A 135 4.49 1.82 -18.32
C ALA A 135 3.03 2.10 -17.94
N ALA A 136 2.32 1.10 -17.40
CA ALA A 136 0.96 1.28 -16.92
C ALA A 136 0.84 2.26 -15.74
N GLU A 137 1.80 2.26 -14.82
CA GLU A 137 1.84 3.20 -13.70
C GLU A 137 2.12 4.64 -14.16
N ARG A 138 3.08 4.82 -15.09
CA ARG A 138 3.34 6.14 -15.69
C ARG A 138 2.13 6.66 -16.43
N GLN A 139 1.44 5.81 -17.18
CA GLN A 139 0.23 6.19 -17.90
C GLN A 139 -0.92 6.54 -16.93
N ALA A 140 -1.14 5.72 -15.90
CA ALA A 140 -2.12 6.00 -14.86
C ALA A 140 -1.82 7.29 -14.09
N MET A 141 -0.54 7.60 -13.81
CA MET A 141 -0.14 8.88 -13.22
C MET A 141 -0.46 10.06 -14.15
N THR A 142 -0.20 9.93 -15.46
CA THR A 142 -0.57 10.98 -16.42
C THR A 142 -2.08 11.17 -16.54
N ASP A 143 -2.84 10.09 -16.46
CA ASP A 143 -4.31 10.13 -16.56
C ASP A 143 -4.93 10.73 -15.29
N ASN A 144 -4.42 10.37 -14.11
CA ASN A 144 -4.83 10.98 -12.84
C ASN A 144 -4.49 12.48 -12.80
N ALA A 145 -3.32 12.87 -13.30
CA ALA A 145 -2.93 14.28 -13.37
C ALA A 145 -3.86 15.09 -14.31
N LYS A 146 -4.33 14.49 -15.41
CA LYS A 146 -5.32 15.12 -16.31
C LYS A 146 -6.69 15.22 -15.64
N ALA A 147 -7.18 14.14 -15.03
CA ALA A 147 -8.46 14.12 -14.34
C ALA A 147 -8.53 15.17 -13.21
N ARG A 148 -7.45 15.35 -12.45
CA ARG A 148 -7.36 16.40 -11.42
C ARG A 148 -7.39 17.82 -12.01
N LYS A 149 -6.76 18.04 -13.17
CA LYS A 149 -6.80 19.34 -13.87
C LYS A 149 -8.20 19.66 -14.39
N GLU A 150 -8.85 18.68 -15.02
CA GLU A 150 -10.21 18.82 -15.53
C GLU A 150 -11.22 19.08 -14.40
N GLN A 151 -11.09 18.40 -13.25
CA GLN A 151 -11.91 18.68 -12.07
C GLN A 151 -11.68 20.10 -11.53
N SER A 152 -10.43 20.57 -11.49
CA SER A 152 -10.13 21.93 -11.04
C SER A 152 -10.61 23.04 -11.99
N GLU A 153 -10.76 22.75 -13.29
CA GLU A 153 -11.29 23.69 -14.28
C GLU A 153 -12.83 23.74 -14.29
N PHE A 154 -13.51 22.69 -13.81
CA PHE A 154 -14.98 22.65 -13.68
C PHE A 154 -15.51 23.28 -12.39
N ASP A 155 -14.66 23.42 -11.36
CA ASP A 155 -15.01 24.00 -10.05
C ASP A 155 -14.78 25.54 -9.98
N VAL A 156 -14.44 26.20 -11.11
CA VAL A 156 -14.27 27.67 -11.25
C VAL A 156 -15.38 28.27 -12.11
#